data_AF-A0A963I6E6-F1
#
_entry.id   AF-A0A963I6E6-F1
#
_cell.length_a   1.000
_cell.length_b   1.000
_cell.length_c   1.000
_cell.angle_alpha   90.00
_cell.angle_beta   90.00
_cell.angle_gamma   90.00
#
_symmetry.space_group_name_H-M   'P 1'
#
loop_
_entity.id
_entity.type
_entity.pdbx_description
1 polymer ?
#
loop_
_entity_poly.entity_id
_entity_poly.type
_entity_poly.pdbx_seq_one_letter_code
_entity_poly.pdbx_strand_id
1 'polypeptide(L)'
;GFSRIRSRWLTRLSVAVWRQFTPLDLSEAAQSDFDSLHAVFTRALKPGARPVDPRADVLVSPCDAIVGACGAVRDGQVFQAKGMPYAMADLFGGDPLAADFIGGSYVTLRLTSAMYHRFHAPCDARLGDVTYLSGDTWNVNPIALARVERLFCRNERAVLPLTLPSGARIALVPVAAILVASLRLHALDVRLHLRYRGPNRLP
;
A
#
# COMPACT_ATOMS: atom_id res chain seq x y z
N GLY A 1 -8.94 -1.17 19.13
CA GLY A 1 -9.92 -0.56 18.22
C GLY A 1 -10.95 -1.59 17.82
N PHE A 2 -12.15 -1.16 17.43
CA PHE A 2 -13.31 -2.00 17.11
C PHE A 2 -12.99 -3.20 16.20
N SER A 3 -12.17 -2.99 15.17
CA SER A 3 -11.82 -4.04 14.20
C SER A 3 -11.08 -5.25 14.80
N ARG A 4 -10.46 -5.11 15.98
CA ARG A 4 -9.71 -6.19 16.66
C ARG A 4 -10.53 -6.93 17.72
N ILE A 5 -11.81 -6.57 17.93
CA ILE A 5 -12.67 -7.28 18.88
C ILE A 5 -12.87 -8.71 18.35
N ARG A 6 -12.59 -9.70 19.21
CA ARG A 6 -12.78 -11.12 18.89
C ARG A 6 -14.21 -11.54 19.23
N SER A 7 -15.06 -11.60 18.22
CA SER A 7 -16.42 -12.13 18.32
C SER A 7 -16.91 -12.53 16.93
N ARG A 8 -17.22 -13.81 16.75
CA ARG A 8 -17.73 -14.34 15.47
C ARG A 8 -19.08 -13.73 15.11
N TRP A 9 -19.97 -13.56 16.10
CA TRP A 9 -21.29 -12.95 15.89
C TRP A 9 -21.16 -11.48 15.44
N LEU A 10 -20.36 -10.68 16.17
CA LEU A 10 -20.13 -9.29 15.81
C LEU A 10 -19.47 -9.17 14.43
N THR A 11 -18.52 -10.05 14.13
CA THR A 11 -17.83 -10.08 12.84
C THR A 11 -18.79 -10.39 11.71
N ARG A 12 -19.64 -11.41 11.83
CA ARG A 12 -20.65 -11.76 10.82
C ARG A 12 -21.63 -10.62 10.59
N LEU A 13 -22.15 -10.01 11.65
CA LEU A 13 -23.04 -8.86 11.56
C LEU A 13 -22.36 -7.68 10.85
N SER A 14 -21.13 -7.37 11.25
CA SER A 14 -20.36 -6.28 10.66
C SER A 14 -20.05 -6.52 9.18
N VAL A 15 -19.72 -7.75 8.79
CA VAL A 15 -19.51 -8.14 7.39
C VAL A 15 -20.80 -8.02 6.58
N ALA A 16 -21.94 -8.42 7.15
CA ALA A 16 -23.24 -8.28 6.49
C ALA A 16 -23.58 -6.82 6.21
N VAL A 17 -23.35 -5.92 7.17
CA VAL A 17 -23.51 -4.47 6.99
C VAL A 17 -22.51 -3.93 5.96
N TRP A 18 -21.25 -4.36 6.03
CA TRP A 18 -20.21 -3.90 5.11
C TRP A 18 -20.51 -4.23 3.64
N ARG A 19 -21.11 -5.40 3.37
CA ARG A 19 -21.59 -5.81 2.04
C ARG A 19 -22.72 -4.96 1.48
N GLN A 20 -23.47 -4.24 2.32
CA GLN A 20 -24.53 -3.34 1.83
C GLN A 20 -24.00 -2.11 1.12
N PHE A 21 -22.73 -1.75 1.35
CA PHE A 21 -22.13 -0.52 0.82
C PHE A 21 -20.82 -0.76 0.06
N THR A 22 -20.38 -2.02 -0.06
CA THR A 22 -19.14 -2.38 -0.76
C THR A 22 -19.27 -3.72 -1.48
N PRO A 23 -18.54 -3.95 -2.57
CA PRO A 23 -18.52 -5.23 -3.28
C PRO A 23 -17.64 -6.29 -2.57
N LEU A 24 -17.70 -6.38 -1.24
CA LEU A 24 -16.87 -7.28 -0.46
C LEU A 24 -17.16 -8.75 -0.80
N ASP A 25 -16.24 -9.35 -1.56
CA ASP A 25 -16.21 -10.78 -1.83
C ASP A 25 -15.18 -11.50 -0.93
N LEU A 26 -15.65 -12.58 -0.31
CA LEU A 26 -14.88 -13.48 0.54
C LEU A 26 -14.79 -14.90 -0.05
N SER A 27 -15.32 -15.13 -1.25
CA SER A 27 -15.31 -16.44 -1.92
C SER A 27 -13.89 -16.95 -2.19
N GLU A 28 -12.95 -16.04 -2.42
CA GLU A 28 -11.53 -16.32 -2.67
C GLU A 28 -10.69 -16.38 -1.39
N ALA A 29 -11.28 -16.12 -0.22
CA ALA A 29 -10.54 -16.19 1.04
C ALA A 29 -10.14 -17.64 1.35
N ALA A 30 -8.91 -17.83 1.86
CA ALA A 30 -8.42 -19.14 2.27
C ALA A 30 -9.18 -19.70 3.49
N GLN A 31 -9.72 -18.80 4.32
CA GLN A 31 -10.51 -19.13 5.49
C GLN A 31 -11.96 -18.66 5.31
N SER A 32 -12.92 -19.44 5.81
CA SER A 32 -14.35 -19.15 5.73
C SER A 32 -14.94 -18.57 7.01
N ASP A 33 -14.28 -18.75 8.16
CA ASP A 33 -14.73 -18.26 9.45
C ASP A 33 -13.75 -17.24 10.02
N PHE A 34 -14.29 -16.08 10.40
CA PHE A 34 -13.52 -14.92 10.85
C PHE A 34 -13.95 -14.55 12.26
N ASP A 35 -12.97 -14.34 13.15
CA ASP A 35 -13.19 -13.97 14.55
C ASP A 35 -13.21 -12.44 14.77
N SER A 36 -12.76 -11.66 13.80
CA SER A 36 -12.62 -10.20 13.88
C SER A 36 -12.66 -9.57 12.48
N LEU A 37 -13.08 -8.30 12.39
CA LEU A 37 -13.02 -7.53 11.13
C LEU A 37 -11.58 -7.33 10.64
N HIS A 38 -10.62 -7.24 11.54
CA HIS A 38 -9.21 -7.15 11.18
C HIS A 38 -8.73 -8.42 10.44
N ALA A 39 -9.24 -9.60 10.84
CA ALA A 39 -8.95 -10.85 10.14
C ALA A 39 -9.61 -10.89 8.74
N VAL A 40 -10.82 -10.31 8.58
CA VAL A 40 -11.46 -10.16 7.26
C VAL A 40 -10.65 -9.23 6.36
N PHE A 41 -10.20 -8.11 6.90
CA PHE A 41 -9.44 -7.09 6.18
C PHE A 41 -8.08 -7.62 5.71
N THR A 42 -7.35 -8.33 6.57
CA THR A 42 -6.02 -8.89 6.28
C THR A 42 -6.07 -10.35 5.82
N ARG A 43 -7.23 -10.84 5.37
CA ARG A 43 -7.47 -12.23 4.94
C ARG A 43 -6.41 -12.71 3.95
N ALA A 44 -6.01 -13.98 4.04
CA ALA A 44 -5.26 -14.62 2.98
C ALA A 44 -6.21 -15.05 1.84
N LEU A 45 -5.72 -15.06 0.62
CA LEU A 45 -6.43 -15.65 -0.53
C LEU A 45 -6.08 -17.14 -0.67
N LYS A 46 -6.95 -17.90 -1.31
CA LYS A 46 -6.70 -19.29 -1.69
C LYS A 46 -5.44 -19.39 -2.58
N PRO A 47 -4.64 -20.46 -2.45
CA PRO A 47 -3.56 -20.72 -3.39
C PRO A 47 -4.08 -20.71 -4.83
N GLY A 48 -3.34 -20.07 -5.74
CA GLY A 48 -3.72 -19.98 -7.15
C GLY A 48 -4.81 -18.95 -7.48
N ALA A 49 -5.40 -18.24 -6.51
CA ALA A 49 -6.42 -17.21 -6.77
C ALA A 49 -5.87 -16.00 -7.56
N ARG A 50 -4.55 -15.80 -7.54
CA ARG A 50 -3.84 -14.76 -8.31
C ARG A 50 -2.62 -15.42 -8.98
N PRO A 51 -2.77 -15.96 -10.20
CA PRO A 51 -1.63 -16.47 -10.95
C PRO A 51 -0.67 -15.32 -11.28
N VAL A 52 0.63 -15.57 -11.12
CA VAL A 52 1.70 -14.60 -11.38
C VAL A 52 2.32 -14.93 -12.73
N ASP A 53 2.59 -13.90 -13.55
CA ASP A 53 3.32 -14.08 -14.82
C ASP A 53 4.77 -14.53 -14.50
N PRO A 54 5.23 -15.68 -15.03
CA PRO A 54 6.53 -16.23 -14.67
C PRO A 54 7.71 -15.55 -15.39
N ARG A 55 7.45 -14.62 -16.31
CA ARG A 55 8.50 -13.98 -17.10
C ARG A 55 9.29 -12.97 -16.27
N ALA A 56 10.62 -13.09 -16.28
CA ALA A 56 11.52 -12.25 -15.48
C ALA A 56 11.60 -10.78 -15.97
N ASP A 57 11.22 -10.51 -17.22
CA ASP A 57 11.18 -9.17 -17.82
C ASP A 57 9.83 -8.45 -17.61
N VAL A 58 8.90 -9.07 -16.88
CA VAL A 58 7.57 -8.52 -16.59
C VAL A 58 7.46 -8.13 -15.12
N LEU A 59 7.00 -6.90 -14.88
CA LEU A 59 6.56 -6.47 -13.56
C LEU A 59 5.08 -6.81 -13.38
N VAL A 60 4.75 -7.56 -12.33
CA VAL A 60 3.36 -7.85 -11.97
C VAL A 60 2.81 -6.79 -11.02
N SER A 61 1.49 -6.66 -10.96
CA SER A 61 0.85 -5.77 -9.99
C SER A 61 1.18 -6.25 -8.56
N PRO A 62 1.66 -5.37 -7.67
CA PRO A 62 1.96 -5.76 -6.29
C PRO A 62 0.70 -6.01 -5.45
N CYS A 63 -0.48 -5.54 -5.87
CA CYS A 63 -1.72 -5.67 -5.11
C CYS A 63 -2.98 -5.62 -5.99
N ASP A 64 -4.10 -6.07 -5.41
CA ASP A 64 -5.45 -5.84 -5.95
C ASP A 64 -5.82 -4.37 -5.74
N ALA A 65 -5.86 -3.58 -6.81
CA ALA A 65 -6.06 -2.14 -6.71
C ALA A 65 -6.70 -1.54 -7.97
N ILE A 66 -7.13 -0.29 -7.84
CA ILE A 66 -7.54 0.57 -8.95
C ILE A 66 -6.38 1.51 -9.28
N VAL A 67 -6.02 1.63 -10.55
CA VAL A 67 -5.05 2.64 -11.00
C VAL A 67 -5.67 4.03 -10.83
N GLY A 68 -5.08 4.84 -9.94
CA GLY A 68 -5.50 6.22 -9.71
C GLY A 68 -4.85 7.20 -10.68
N ALA A 69 -3.55 7.04 -10.90
CA ALA A 69 -2.74 7.83 -11.83
C ALA A 69 -1.52 7.01 -12.26
N CYS A 70 -1.00 7.27 -13.45
CA CYS A 70 0.26 6.72 -13.92
C CYS A 70 0.87 7.64 -14.98
N GLY A 71 2.19 7.56 -15.17
CA GLY A 71 2.88 8.33 -16.20
C GLY A 71 4.37 8.43 -15.97
N ALA A 72 5.03 9.28 -16.75
CA ALA A 72 6.43 9.60 -16.57
C ALA A 72 6.62 10.58 -15.40
N VAL A 73 7.72 10.41 -14.67
CA VAL A 73 8.20 11.39 -13.67
C VAL A 73 8.88 12.52 -14.43
N ARG A 74 8.25 13.70 -14.50
CA ARG A 74 8.76 14.88 -15.22
C ARG A 74 9.19 15.94 -14.23
N ASP A 75 10.42 16.45 -14.39
CA ASP A 75 11.01 17.46 -13.49
C ASP A 75 10.93 17.07 -12.00
N GLY A 76 11.06 15.77 -11.72
CA GLY A 76 10.94 15.21 -10.36
C GLY A 76 9.53 15.21 -9.79
N GLN A 77 8.50 15.51 -10.58
CA GLN A 77 7.10 15.56 -10.16
C GLN A 77 6.32 14.31 -10.54
N VAL A 78 5.37 13.98 -9.66
CA VAL A 78 4.40 12.87 -9.77
C VAL A 78 2.99 13.44 -9.55
N PHE A 79 1.93 12.76 -10.01
CA PHE A 79 0.56 13.21 -9.81
C PHE A 79 -0.20 12.34 -8.81
N GLN A 80 -0.88 13.00 -7.87
CA GLN A 80 -1.79 12.35 -6.92
C GLN A 80 -3.13 12.01 -7.57
N ALA A 81 -3.65 12.99 -8.30
CA ALA A 81 -4.84 12.94 -9.12
C ALA A 81 -4.67 14.00 -10.21
N LYS A 82 -5.56 14.00 -11.19
CA LYS A 82 -5.52 14.97 -12.30
C LYS A 82 -5.44 16.40 -11.75
N GLY A 83 -4.38 17.12 -12.09
CA GLY A 83 -4.16 18.51 -11.69
C GLY A 83 -3.52 18.75 -10.32
N MET A 84 -3.12 17.70 -9.58
CA MET A 84 -2.42 17.83 -8.29
C MET A 84 -1.04 17.16 -8.33
N PRO A 85 -0.03 17.85 -8.87
CA PRO A 85 1.34 17.37 -8.83
C PRO A 85 1.95 17.52 -7.42
N TYR A 86 2.89 16.65 -7.10
CA TYR A 86 3.76 16.76 -5.93
C TYR A 86 5.17 16.32 -6.28
N ALA A 87 6.16 16.83 -5.54
CA ALA A 87 7.55 16.45 -5.76
C ALA A 87 7.81 15.04 -5.23
N MET A 88 8.54 14.23 -5.99
CA MET A 88 8.95 12.90 -5.56
C MET A 88 9.84 12.96 -4.32
N ALA A 89 10.69 13.99 -4.20
CA ALA A 89 11.47 14.25 -2.99
C ALA A 89 10.57 14.37 -1.73
N ASP A 90 9.42 15.03 -1.84
CA ASP A 90 8.46 15.12 -0.72
C ASP A 90 7.89 13.74 -0.38
N LEU A 91 7.55 12.92 -1.38
CA LEU A 91 7.10 11.55 -1.17
C LEU A 91 8.19 10.68 -0.50
N PHE A 92 9.45 10.94 -0.79
CA PHE A 92 10.58 10.20 -0.20
C PHE A 92 11.06 10.82 1.13
N GLY A 93 10.45 11.92 1.58
CA GLY A 93 10.83 12.59 2.82
C GLY A 93 12.21 13.26 2.76
N GLY A 94 12.61 13.70 1.57
CA GLY A 94 13.93 14.31 1.33
C GLY A 94 15.08 13.32 1.14
N ASP A 95 14.79 12.02 1.07
CA ASP A 95 15.81 10.99 0.81
C ASP A 95 16.46 11.20 -0.57
N PRO A 96 17.81 11.30 -0.66
CA PRO A 96 18.53 11.42 -1.92
C PRO A 96 18.22 10.30 -2.92
N LEU A 97 17.77 9.14 -2.44
CA LEU A 97 17.29 8.02 -3.25
C LEU A 97 16.23 8.44 -4.28
N ALA A 98 15.45 9.48 -4.01
CA ALA A 98 14.47 10.00 -4.98
C ALA A 98 15.12 10.38 -6.32
N ALA A 99 16.37 10.83 -6.34
CA ALA A 99 17.08 11.22 -7.56
C ALA A 99 17.20 10.07 -8.57
N ASP A 100 17.29 8.82 -8.11
CA ASP A 100 17.43 7.64 -8.95
C ASP A 100 16.21 7.35 -9.82
N PHE A 101 15.06 7.94 -9.47
CA PHE A 101 13.78 7.72 -10.14
C PHE A 101 13.39 8.89 -11.07
N ILE A 102 14.23 9.91 -11.19
CA ILE A 102 14.02 11.02 -12.12
C ILE A 102 14.08 10.49 -13.55
N GLY A 103 13.11 10.90 -14.39
CA GLY A 103 12.98 10.38 -15.75
C GLY A 103 12.37 8.98 -15.83
N GLY A 104 12.06 8.36 -14.69
CA GLY A 104 11.37 7.08 -14.61
C GLY A 104 9.86 7.18 -14.87
N SER A 105 9.15 6.13 -14.50
CA SER A 105 7.68 6.06 -14.55
C SER A 105 7.10 5.74 -13.19
N TYR A 106 5.86 6.18 -12.95
CA TYR A 106 5.12 5.89 -11.72
C TYR A 106 3.74 5.31 -12.02
N VAL A 107 3.23 4.58 -11.04
CA VAL A 107 1.84 4.14 -10.97
C VAL A 107 1.34 4.28 -9.54
N THR A 108 0.19 4.90 -9.37
CA THR A 108 -0.51 5.04 -8.09
C THR A 108 -1.63 4.02 -8.03
N LEU A 109 -1.50 3.08 -7.10
CA LEU A 109 -2.46 1.99 -6.90
C LEU A 109 -3.28 2.25 -5.64
N ARG A 110 -4.61 2.37 -5.79
CA ARG A 110 -5.54 2.63 -4.68
C ARG A 110 -6.33 1.37 -4.35
N LEU A 111 -6.17 0.89 -3.12
CA LEU A 111 -6.96 -0.21 -2.56
C LEU A 111 -8.25 0.35 -1.95
N THR A 112 -9.38 -0.30 -2.22
CA THR A 112 -10.65 -0.01 -1.53
C THR A 112 -10.79 -0.93 -0.34
N SER A 113 -11.61 -0.56 0.66
CA SER A 113 -11.77 -1.36 1.88
C SER A 113 -12.19 -2.82 1.63
N ALA A 114 -12.94 -3.11 0.57
CA ALA A 114 -13.37 -4.47 0.22
C ALA A 114 -12.26 -5.37 -0.38
N MET A 115 -11.21 -4.77 -0.94
CA MET A 115 -10.15 -5.50 -1.65
C MET A 115 -9.27 -6.32 -0.70
N TYR A 116 -8.38 -7.12 -1.28
CA TYR A 116 -7.34 -7.82 -0.56
C TYR A 116 -6.25 -6.82 -0.11
N HIS A 117 -6.03 -6.68 1.20
CA HIS A 117 -5.09 -5.69 1.78
C HIS A 117 -3.76 -6.31 2.18
N ARG A 118 -3.17 -7.09 1.28
CA ARG A 118 -1.74 -7.34 1.32
C ARG A 118 -1.15 -6.93 -0.03
N PHE A 119 0.09 -6.50 0.00
CA PHE A 119 0.86 -6.25 -1.20
C PHE A 119 2.06 -7.18 -1.21
N HIS A 120 2.54 -7.46 -2.41
CA HIS A 120 3.58 -8.42 -2.72
C HIS A 120 4.69 -7.75 -3.51
N ALA A 121 5.83 -8.42 -3.62
CA ALA A 121 6.89 -7.96 -4.52
C ALA A 121 6.39 -8.05 -5.98
N PRO A 122 6.57 -7.00 -6.80
CA PRO A 122 6.15 -6.99 -8.20
C PRO A 122 7.06 -7.82 -9.12
N CYS A 123 8.24 -8.21 -8.63
CA CYS A 123 9.22 -9.05 -9.30
C CYS A 123 10.23 -9.56 -8.26
N ASP A 124 11.11 -10.47 -8.67
CA ASP A 124 12.29 -10.80 -7.88
C ASP A 124 13.21 -9.59 -7.76
N ALA A 125 13.51 -9.18 -6.54
CA ALA A 125 14.35 -8.03 -6.25
C ALA A 125 14.96 -8.12 -4.86
N ARG A 126 16.09 -7.44 -4.68
CA ARG A 126 16.70 -7.21 -3.37
C ARG A 126 16.11 -5.95 -2.74
N LEU A 127 15.52 -6.09 -1.57
CA LEU A 127 15.11 -4.96 -0.73
C LEU A 127 16.36 -4.28 -0.15
N GLY A 128 16.45 -2.96 -0.29
CA GLY A 128 17.42 -2.12 0.42
C GLY A 128 16.81 -1.49 1.66
N ASP A 129 17.55 -0.57 2.29
CA ASP A 129 17.11 0.12 3.51
C ASP A 129 15.72 0.74 3.36
N VAL A 130 14.82 0.39 4.27
CA VAL A 130 13.46 0.91 4.29
C VAL A 130 13.43 2.22 5.08
N THR A 131 12.92 3.28 4.45
CA THR A 131 12.73 4.58 5.10
C THR A 131 11.26 4.73 5.52
N TYR A 132 10.99 4.63 6.82
CA TYR A 132 9.69 4.91 7.42
C TYR A 132 9.52 6.41 7.69
N LEU A 133 8.38 6.96 7.26
CA LEU A 133 8.04 8.37 7.35
C LEU A 133 6.74 8.49 8.14
N SER A 134 6.86 8.92 9.39
CA SER A 134 5.71 9.26 10.24
C SER A 134 4.92 10.41 9.63
N GLY A 135 3.61 10.36 9.75
CA GLY A 135 2.71 11.38 9.22
C GLY A 135 1.27 11.20 9.67
N ASP A 136 0.37 11.88 9.00
CA ASP A 136 -1.07 11.80 9.24
C ASP A 136 -1.67 10.49 8.68
N THR A 137 -2.97 10.28 8.91
CA THR A 137 -3.73 9.19 8.26
C THR A 137 -4.98 9.74 7.60
N TRP A 138 -4.81 10.74 6.72
CA TRP A 138 -5.92 11.27 5.93
C TRP A 138 -6.57 10.17 5.08
N ASN A 139 -7.87 10.27 4.86
CA ASN A 139 -8.60 9.34 3.99
C ASN A 139 -8.12 9.49 2.54
N VAL A 140 -7.89 8.39 1.84
CA VAL A 140 -7.42 8.36 0.44
C VAL A 140 -8.57 8.13 -0.56
N ASN A 141 -9.80 8.54 -0.20
CA ASN A 141 -10.93 8.45 -1.11
C ASN A 141 -10.82 9.50 -2.24
N PRO A 142 -11.53 9.32 -3.37
CA PRO A 142 -11.41 10.24 -4.51
C PRO A 142 -11.68 11.71 -4.17
N ILE A 143 -12.59 12.00 -3.24
CA ILE A 143 -12.94 13.37 -2.82
C ILE A 143 -11.78 14.01 -2.07
N ALA A 144 -11.15 13.28 -1.14
CA ALA A 144 -10.00 13.76 -0.38
C ALA A 144 -8.77 13.92 -1.28
N LEU A 145 -8.53 12.97 -2.18
CA LEU A 145 -7.48 13.06 -3.19
C LEU A 145 -7.66 14.28 -4.10
N ALA A 146 -8.91 14.72 -4.34
CA ALA A 146 -9.24 15.89 -5.14
C ALA A 146 -9.08 17.24 -4.40
N ARG A 147 -8.98 17.24 -3.07
CA ARG A 147 -9.05 18.46 -2.24
C ARG A 147 -7.81 18.70 -1.40
N VAL A 148 -7.13 17.65 -0.97
CA VAL A 148 -5.98 17.74 -0.09
C VAL A 148 -4.71 17.68 -0.93
N GLU A 149 -4.04 18.81 -1.04
CA GLU A 149 -2.75 18.89 -1.74
C GLU A 149 -1.69 18.02 -1.04
N ARG A 150 -0.91 17.29 -1.84
CA ARG A 150 0.20 16.45 -1.36
C ARG A 150 -0.21 15.47 -0.25
N LEU A 151 -1.43 14.95 -0.30
CA LEU A 151 -1.98 14.02 0.70
C LEU A 151 -1.03 12.85 0.95
N PHE A 152 -0.50 12.25 -0.12
CA PHE A 152 0.43 11.11 0.02
C PHE A 152 1.71 11.47 0.77
N CYS A 153 2.22 12.69 0.61
CA CYS A 153 3.43 13.18 1.29
C CYS A 153 3.17 13.54 2.76
N ARG A 154 1.91 13.82 3.13
CA ARG A 154 1.50 14.11 4.51
C ARG A 154 1.20 12.84 5.30
N ASN A 155 0.70 11.81 4.63
CA ASN A 155 0.37 10.56 5.28
C ASN A 155 1.61 9.77 5.71
N GLU A 156 1.43 9.01 6.80
CA GLU A 156 2.34 7.95 7.21
C GLU A 156 2.58 6.99 6.05
N ARG A 157 3.85 6.67 5.80
CA ARG A 157 4.26 5.81 4.69
C ARG A 157 5.63 5.19 4.93
N ALA A 158 6.00 4.24 4.09
CA ALA A 158 7.36 3.73 4.03
C ALA A 158 7.86 3.74 2.59
N VAL A 159 9.15 3.99 2.38
CA VAL A 159 9.83 3.84 1.08
C VAL A 159 10.60 2.53 1.10
N LEU A 160 10.29 1.64 0.17
CA LEU A 160 10.93 0.34 0.02
C LEU A 160 11.70 0.32 -1.31
N PRO A 161 13.01 0.63 -1.30
CA PRO A 161 13.84 0.52 -2.49
C PRO A 161 14.08 -0.95 -2.83
N LEU A 162 13.90 -1.28 -4.11
CA LEU A 162 14.11 -2.60 -4.67
C LEU A 162 15.14 -2.51 -5.80
N THR A 163 16.13 -3.38 -5.79
CA THR A 163 17.11 -3.54 -6.88
C THR A 163 16.87 -4.87 -7.57
N LEU A 164 16.60 -4.83 -8.87
CA LEU A 164 16.40 -6.03 -9.69
C LEU A 164 17.74 -6.70 -10.01
N PRO A 165 17.74 -7.99 -10.40
CA PRO A 165 18.95 -8.67 -10.89
C PRO A 165 19.65 -7.95 -12.05
N SER A 166 18.90 -7.21 -12.88
CA SER A 166 19.43 -6.39 -13.98
C SER A 166 20.14 -5.11 -13.52
N GLY A 167 20.05 -4.76 -12.24
CA GLY A 167 20.52 -3.48 -11.69
C GLY A 167 19.48 -2.35 -11.77
N ALA A 168 18.34 -2.56 -12.44
CA ALA A 168 17.25 -1.59 -12.47
C ALA A 168 16.66 -1.35 -11.06
N ARG A 169 16.22 -0.12 -10.79
CA ARG A 169 15.65 0.28 -9.50
C ARG A 169 14.14 0.44 -9.57
N ILE A 170 13.45 -0.05 -8.55
CA ILE A 170 12.03 0.17 -8.30
C ILE A 170 11.87 0.66 -6.87
N ALA A 171 10.88 1.52 -6.59
CA ALA A 171 10.49 1.84 -5.23
C ALA A 171 9.00 1.52 -5.04
N LEU A 172 8.68 0.78 -3.98
CA LEU A 172 7.32 0.67 -3.48
C LEU A 172 7.13 1.65 -2.34
N VAL A 173 6.07 2.47 -2.42
CA VAL A 173 5.74 3.44 -1.37
C VAL A 173 4.32 3.17 -0.85
N PRO A 174 4.13 2.21 0.06
CA PRO A 174 2.86 2.03 0.76
C PRO A 174 2.55 3.24 1.62
N VAL A 175 1.39 3.85 1.37
CA VAL A 175 0.87 5.02 2.09
C VAL A 175 -0.31 4.59 2.95
N ALA A 176 -0.26 4.88 4.25
CA ALA A 176 -1.33 4.61 5.19
C ALA A 176 -2.53 5.54 4.93
N ALA A 177 -3.70 5.11 5.41
CA ALA A 177 -4.93 5.90 5.35
C ALA A 177 -5.75 5.71 6.61
N ILE A 178 -6.80 6.52 6.78
CA ILE A 178 -7.72 6.39 7.91
C ILE A 178 -8.24 4.95 8.02
N LEU A 179 -8.25 4.40 9.24
CA LEU A 179 -8.60 3.00 9.56
C LEU A 179 -7.60 1.92 9.09
N VAL A 180 -6.61 2.28 8.27
CA VAL A 180 -5.53 1.41 7.75
C VAL A 180 -4.18 2.02 8.14
N ALA A 181 -3.93 2.07 9.45
CA ALA A 181 -2.79 2.77 10.05
C ALA A 181 -1.74 1.82 10.62
N SER A 182 -1.56 0.64 10.02
CA SER A 182 -0.44 -0.23 10.36
C SER A 182 0.08 -0.95 9.13
N LEU A 183 1.37 -0.77 8.87
CA LEU A 183 2.12 -1.48 7.85
C LEU A 183 2.87 -2.63 8.51
N ARG A 184 2.75 -3.84 7.96
CA ARG A 184 3.59 -4.98 8.34
C ARG A 184 4.32 -5.43 7.10
N LEU A 185 5.65 -5.35 7.15
CA LEU A 185 6.53 -5.92 6.14
C LEU A 185 6.89 -7.33 6.59
N HIS A 186 6.91 -8.29 5.68
CA HIS A 186 7.35 -9.66 6.02
C HIS A 186 8.87 -9.80 5.89
N ALA A 187 9.49 -8.97 5.05
CA ALA A 187 10.94 -8.91 4.89
C ALA A 187 11.65 -8.28 6.10
N LEU A 188 10.93 -7.51 6.91
CA LEU A 188 11.41 -6.93 8.16
C LEU A 188 10.59 -7.50 9.30
N ASP A 189 11.20 -7.95 10.39
CA ASP A 189 10.44 -8.40 11.57
C ASP A 189 9.96 -7.22 12.44
N VAL A 190 9.47 -6.16 11.78
CA VAL A 190 9.05 -4.90 12.40
C VAL A 190 7.65 -4.54 11.92
N ARG A 191 6.77 -4.26 12.87
CA ARG A 191 5.45 -3.68 12.59
C ARG A 191 5.50 -2.17 12.72
N LEU A 192 5.22 -1.47 11.63
CA LEU A 192 5.20 -0.01 11.56
C LEU A 192 3.76 0.49 11.73
N HIS A 193 3.56 1.50 12.57
CA HIS A 193 2.27 2.11 12.86
C HIS A 193 2.46 3.47 13.54
N LEU A 194 1.37 4.25 13.69
CA LEU A 194 1.32 5.57 14.33
C LEU A 194 1.99 5.74 15.72
N ARG A 195 2.35 4.67 16.42
CA ARG A 195 3.05 4.73 17.72
C ARG A 195 4.46 4.15 17.66
N TYR A 196 4.94 3.81 16.47
CA TYR A 196 6.31 3.41 16.25
C TYR A 196 7.23 4.57 16.61
N ARG A 197 8.23 4.29 17.47
CA ARG A 197 9.23 5.27 17.95
C ARG A 197 10.66 4.85 17.61
N GLY A 198 10.82 3.83 16.77
CA GLY A 198 12.15 3.34 16.39
C GLY A 198 12.78 4.18 15.28
N PRO A 199 13.96 3.77 14.78
CA PRO A 199 14.66 4.50 13.73
C PRO A 199 13.82 4.57 12.45
N ASN A 200 13.87 5.72 11.78
CA ASN A 200 13.19 5.91 10.51
C ASN A 200 13.85 5.12 9.36
N ARG A 201 15.10 4.67 9.53
CA ARG A 201 15.81 3.84 8.55
C ARG A 201 16.00 2.44 9.11
N LEU A 202 15.54 1.44 8.37
CA LEU A 202 15.56 0.03 8.76
C LEU A 202 16.41 -0.75 7.76
N PRO A 203 17.43 -1.49 8.22
CA PRO A 203 18.26 -2.33 7.35
C PRO A 203 17.51 -3.58 6.85
#